data_AF-A0A4Q9V2Z1-F1
#
_entry.id   AF-A0A4Q9V2Z1-F1
#
_cell.length_a   1.000
_cell.length_b   1.000
_cell.length_c   1.000
_cell.angle_alpha   90.00
_cell.angle_beta   90.00
_cell.angle_gamma   90.00
#
_symmetry.space_group_name_H-M   'P 1'
#
loop_
_entity.id
_entity.type
_entity.pdbx_description
1 polymer ?
#
loop_
_entity_poly.entity_id
_entity_poly.type
_entity_poly.pdbx_seq_one_letter_code
_entity_poly.pdbx_strand_id
1 'polypeptide(L)'
;MNNDHFQHVNKSGLERLKELYFALRIISDSKELIQKGNFYHISVIYGQLRSLLIDKSKNINPLLFEVATLLQTELEIFHLPDTFEKDLPDLTKGMVLRMSSTSPSIDKKLPKQEKIKMVDFLEIEVLTYKERKFKVKKIIEELANKYGGAHYSQVTHKYLSELLSFGINNQPLLDNFIYQLSELTINLGVRLLKKITDIEFYLHIYLTEKKVKGEIFIFDYQLPNNPNRFSLILNQGKLHLSIIDSIGFRQILSTECLLEYDKVQLINISIETTKTYKSLIKIYIEENLVAEVTTDSPLLTINEIYNFDAFYNKSIDGKEQEYEFGLGELAIYGRTLNHFEKLDIYSHFLNKKYKDILWLEENVFGNSPSGDRNIKLSKEIKRKDIS
;
A
#
# COMPACT_ATOMS: atom_id res chain seq x y z
N MET A 1 -4.03 -36.89 -28.65
CA MET A 1 -3.34 -35.82 -27.89
C MET A 1 -4.34 -35.29 -26.89
N ASN A 2 -4.06 -35.48 -25.60
CA ASN A 2 -4.97 -35.11 -24.52
C ASN A 2 -5.19 -33.60 -24.50
N ASN A 3 -6.46 -33.21 -24.44
CA ASN A 3 -6.89 -31.88 -24.05
C ASN A 3 -6.46 -31.65 -22.60
N ASP A 4 -5.32 -31.00 -22.39
CA ASP A 4 -4.99 -30.53 -21.05
C ASP A 4 -6.03 -29.49 -20.62
N HIS A 5 -6.73 -29.89 -19.57
CA HIS A 5 -7.85 -29.24 -18.94
C HIS A 5 -7.45 -27.86 -18.42
N PHE A 6 -8.02 -26.80 -18.99
CA PHE A 6 -8.02 -25.50 -18.33
C PHE A 6 -8.83 -25.60 -17.03
N GLN A 7 -8.17 -25.43 -15.89
CA GLN A 7 -8.82 -25.36 -14.58
C GLN A 7 -9.17 -23.90 -14.27
N HIS A 8 -10.43 -23.63 -13.93
CA HIS A 8 -10.80 -22.35 -13.35
C HIS A 8 -10.19 -22.24 -11.95
N VAL A 9 -9.23 -21.33 -11.78
CA VAL A 9 -8.64 -21.01 -10.48
C VAL A 9 -9.41 -19.83 -9.89
N ASN A 10 -10.20 -20.07 -8.85
CA ASN A 10 -10.75 -19.01 -8.01
C ASN A 10 -9.64 -18.49 -7.11
N LYS A 11 -9.09 -17.32 -7.45
CA LYS A 11 -8.01 -16.70 -6.69
C LYS A 11 -8.54 -16.13 -5.37
N SER A 12 -7.74 -16.25 -4.32
CA SER A 12 -8.06 -15.67 -3.01
C SER A 12 -7.97 -14.13 -3.04
N GLY A 13 -8.60 -13.46 -2.08
CA GLY A 13 -8.49 -11.99 -1.95
C GLY A 13 -7.04 -11.52 -1.80
N LEU A 14 -6.20 -12.27 -1.08
CA LEU A 14 -4.78 -11.99 -0.94
C LEU A 14 -4.02 -12.08 -2.27
N GLU A 15 -4.34 -13.05 -3.12
CA GLU A 15 -3.72 -13.15 -4.45
C GLU A 15 -4.11 -11.96 -5.33
N ARG A 16 -5.37 -11.51 -5.28
CA ARG A 16 -5.80 -10.29 -5.97
C ARG A 16 -5.08 -9.04 -5.48
N LEU A 17 -4.83 -8.94 -4.17
CA LEU A 17 -4.03 -7.86 -3.59
C LEU A 17 -2.59 -7.88 -4.09
N LYS A 18 -1.96 -9.07 -4.16
CA LYS A 18 -0.62 -9.24 -4.74
C LYS A 18 -0.58 -8.84 -6.21
N GLU A 19 -1.57 -9.24 -7.00
CA GLU A 19 -1.69 -8.84 -8.40
C GLU A 19 -1.80 -7.32 -8.55
N LEU A 20 -2.63 -6.67 -7.73
CA LEU A 20 -2.75 -5.21 -7.75
C LEU A 20 -1.40 -4.57 -7.38
N TYR A 21 -0.76 -5.03 -6.31
CA TYR A 21 0.55 -4.56 -5.88
C TYR A 21 1.58 -4.63 -7.02
N PHE A 22 1.68 -5.76 -7.72
CA PHE A 22 2.62 -5.92 -8.84
C PHE A 22 2.24 -5.06 -10.04
N ALA A 23 0.96 -4.98 -10.40
CA ALA A 23 0.49 -4.16 -11.51
C ALA A 23 0.82 -2.66 -11.29
N LEU A 24 0.58 -2.15 -10.08
CA LEU A 24 0.93 -0.77 -9.72
C LEU A 24 2.44 -0.54 -9.75
N ARG A 25 3.24 -1.52 -9.30
CA ARG A 25 4.71 -1.45 -9.35
C ARG A 25 5.21 -1.37 -10.79
N ILE A 26 4.68 -2.21 -11.67
CA ILE A 26 5.03 -2.19 -13.10
C ILE A 26 4.73 -0.82 -13.72
N ILE A 27 3.58 -0.22 -13.40
CA ILE A 27 3.25 1.13 -13.88
C ILE A 27 4.25 2.14 -13.31
N SER A 28 4.52 2.11 -12.01
CA SER A 28 5.44 3.03 -11.34
C SER A 28 6.84 2.98 -11.97
N ASP A 29 7.40 1.78 -12.14
CA ASP A 29 8.71 1.56 -12.74
C ASP A 29 8.74 2.06 -14.20
N SER A 30 7.68 1.78 -14.96
CA SER A 30 7.55 2.24 -16.35
C SER A 30 7.50 3.77 -16.44
N LYS A 31 6.80 4.43 -15.50
CA LYS A 31 6.75 5.90 -15.45
C LYS A 31 8.11 6.52 -15.16
N GLU A 32 8.86 5.94 -14.23
CA GLU A 32 10.22 6.40 -13.92
C GLU A 32 11.15 6.26 -15.14
N LEU A 33 11.04 5.15 -15.87
CA LEU A 33 11.80 4.91 -17.10
C LEU A 33 11.42 5.91 -18.21
N ILE A 34 10.13 6.21 -18.38
CA ILE A 34 9.65 7.24 -19.31
C ILE A 34 10.22 8.62 -18.96
N GLN A 35 10.25 8.99 -17.67
CA GLN A 35 10.85 10.24 -17.20
C GLN A 35 12.36 10.32 -17.53
N LYS A 36 13.05 9.19 -17.56
CA LYS A 36 14.47 9.08 -17.98
C LYS A 36 14.66 9.06 -19.50
N GLY A 37 13.60 9.21 -20.28
CA GLY A 37 13.63 9.23 -21.75
C GLY A 37 13.36 7.89 -22.44
N ASN A 38 13.12 6.82 -21.69
CA ASN A 38 12.84 5.49 -22.23
C ASN A 38 11.34 5.33 -22.57
N PHE A 39 10.86 6.13 -23.53
CA PHE A 39 9.42 6.23 -23.86
C PHE A 39 8.78 4.92 -24.33
N TYR A 40 9.55 3.95 -24.83
CA TYR A 40 9.02 2.67 -25.30
C TYR A 40 8.30 1.85 -24.21
N HIS A 41 8.51 2.18 -22.93
CA HIS A 41 7.79 1.61 -21.79
C HIS A 41 6.32 2.05 -21.69
N ILE A 42 5.87 3.06 -22.44
CA ILE A 42 4.45 3.48 -22.45
C ILE A 42 3.52 2.33 -22.88
N SER A 43 4.01 1.44 -23.75
CA SER A 43 3.29 0.23 -24.18
C SER A 43 2.89 -0.67 -23.01
N VAL A 44 3.74 -0.78 -22.00
CA VAL A 44 3.48 -1.54 -20.78
C VAL A 44 2.33 -0.89 -19.99
N ILE A 45 2.33 0.43 -19.89
CA ILE A 45 1.27 1.19 -19.21
C ILE A 45 -0.08 0.98 -19.90
N TYR A 46 -0.14 0.92 -21.24
CA TYR A 46 -1.39 0.61 -21.96
C TYR A 46 -1.99 -0.73 -21.51
N GLY A 47 -1.16 -1.77 -21.47
CA GLY A 47 -1.58 -3.11 -21.04
C GLY A 47 -2.06 -3.14 -19.59
N GLN A 48 -1.30 -2.51 -18.68
CA GLN A 48 -1.64 -2.47 -17.26
C GLN A 48 -2.92 -1.68 -16.99
N LEU A 49 -3.10 -0.51 -17.61
CA LEU A 49 -4.33 0.28 -17.45
C LEU A 49 -5.56 -0.48 -17.94
N ARG A 50 -5.46 -1.20 -19.07
CA ARG A 50 -6.56 -2.05 -19.53
C ARG A 50 -6.92 -3.10 -18.49
N SER A 51 -5.93 -3.83 -17.97
CA SER A 51 -6.16 -4.87 -16.95
C SER A 51 -6.77 -4.32 -15.66
N LEU A 52 -6.29 -3.17 -15.19
CA LEU A 52 -6.73 -2.56 -13.94
C LEU A 52 -8.10 -1.89 -14.03
N LEU A 53 -8.42 -1.24 -15.16
CA LEU A 53 -9.57 -0.34 -15.26
C LEU A 53 -10.69 -0.86 -16.17
N ILE A 54 -10.42 -1.76 -17.11
CA ILE A 54 -11.36 -2.01 -18.22
C ILE A 54 -11.65 -3.47 -18.49
N ASP A 55 -10.68 -4.36 -18.29
CA ASP A 55 -10.82 -5.75 -18.73
C ASP A 55 -12.07 -6.40 -18.15
N LYS A 56 -12.98 -6.79 -19.05
CA LYS A 56 -14.23 -7.50 -18.76
C LYS A 56 -14.27 -8.87 -19.43
N SER A 57 -13.11 -9.38 -19.85
CA SER A 57 -13.04 -10.71 -20.45
C SER A 57 -13.68 -11.73 -19.50
N LYS A 58 -14.64 -12.51 -20.01
CA LYS A 58 -15.30 -13.62 -19.30
C LYS A 58 -15.94 -13.24 -17.95
N ASN A 59 -16.65 -12.11 -17.85
CA ASN A 59 -17.32 -11.63 -16.62
C ASN A 59 -16.36 -11.34 -15.44
N ILE A 60 -15.07 -11.14 -15.70
CA ILE A 60 -14.11 -10.70 -14.69
C ILE A 60 -14.26 -9.19 -14.51
N ASN A 61 -14.32 -8.72 -13.26
CA ASN A 61 -14.26 -7.28 -12.97
C ASN A 61 -12.81 -6.80 -13.09
N PRO A 62 -12.55 -5.59 -13.61
CA PRO A 62 -11.18 -5.10 -13.69
C PRO A 62 -10.56 -5.02 -12.28
N LEU A 63 -9.28 -5.37 -12.18
CA LEU A 63 -8.65 -5.72 -10.90
C LEU A 63 -8.74 -4.62 -9.84
N LEU A 64 -8.63 -3.34 -10.23
CA LEU A 64 -8.73 -2.22 -9.30
C LEU A 64 -10.13 -2.16 -8.66
N PHE A 65 -11.19 -2.38 -9.44
CA PHE A 65 -12.57 -2.38 -8.94
C PHE A 65 -12.90 -3.66 -8.15
N GLU A 66 -12.34 -4.81 -8.55
CA GLU A 66 -12.46 -6.06 -7.80
C GLU A 66 -11.88 -5.90 -6.39
N VAL A 67 -10.64 -5.41 -6.27
CA VAL A 67 -10.01 -5.16 -4.97
C VAL A 67 -10.75 -4.08 -4.17
N ALA A 68 -11.21 -3.01 -4.81
CA ALA A 68 -12.01 -1.99 -4.14
C ALA A 68 -13.31 -2.57 -3.55
N THR A 69 -13.95 -3.50 -4.24
CA THR A 69 -15.13 -4.23 -3.75
C THR A 69 -14.79 -5.11 -2.56
N LEU A 70 -13.68 -5.87 -2.62
CA LEU A 70 -13.19 -6.69 -1.51
C LEU A 70 -12.94 -5.85 -0.24
N LEU A 71 -12.41 -4.64 -0.41
CA LEU A 71 -12.11 -3.70 0.67
C LEU A 71 -13.26 -2.73 0.98
N GLN A 72 -14.45 -2.94 0.41
CA GLN A 72 -15.65 -2.10 0.58
C GLN A 72 -15.35 -0.60 0.43
N THR A 73 -14.60 -0.25 -0.61
CA THR A 73 -14.12 1.11 -0.85
C THR A 73 -14.66 1.64 -2.16
N GLU A 74 -15.36 2.78 -2.13
CA GLU A 74 -15.73 3.46 -3.37
C GLU A 74 -14.52 4.16 -3.99
N LEU A 75 -14.33 3.95 -5.30
CA LEU A 75 -13.30 4.62 -6.08
C LEU A 75 -13.90 5.89 -6.68
N GLU A 76 -13.66 7.01 -6.03
CA GLU A 76 -14.11 8.32 -6.46
C GLU A 76 -12.93 9.23 -6.74
N ILE A 77 -13.12 10.11 -7.72
CA ILE A 77 -12.15 11.11 -8.14
C ILE A 77 -12.86 12.46 -8.29
N PHE A 78 -12.06 13.52 -8.38
CA PHE A 78 -12.51 14.84 -8.82
C PHE A 78 -12.13 15.05 -10.28
N HIS A 79 -13.05 15.61 -11.06
CA HIS A 79 -12.77 16.00 -12.44
C HIS A 79 -13.46 17.32 -12.76
N LEU A 80 -12.96 18.04 -13.77
CA LEU A 80 -13.63 19.20 -14.34
C LEU A 80 -14.62 18.71 -15.40
N PRO A 81 -15.93 18.98 -15.25
CA PRO A 81 -16.92 18.64 -16.26
C PRO A 81 -16.65 19.36 -17.57
N ASP A 82 -16.81 18.65 -18.67
CA ASP A 82 -16.69 19.24 -19.99
C ASP A 82 -17.99 19.99 -20.35
N THR A 83 -17.88 21.31 -20.49
CA THR A 83 -18.98 22.23 -20.79
C THR A 83 -18.86 22.87 -22.18
N PHE A 84 -17.82 22.53 -22.94
CA PHE A 84 -17.49 23.24 -24.19
C PHE A 84 -18.62 23.22 -25.22
N GLU A 85 -19.24 22.07 -25.47
CA GLU A 85 -20.33 21.99 -26.46
C GLU A 85 -21.58 22.75 -26.02
N LYS A 86 -21.81 22.85 -24.71
CA LYS A 86 -22.92 23.62 -24.13
C LYS A 86 -22.66 25.12 -24.22
N ASP A 87 -21.42 25.53 -23.93
CA ASP A 87 -21.04 26.95 -23.85
C ASP A 87 -20.74 27.55 -25.23
N LEU A 88 -20.22 26.73 -26.17
CA LEU A 88 -19.74 27.15 -27.49
C LEU A 88 -20.21 26.19 -28.61
N PRO A 89 -21.53 25.97 -28.79
CA PRO A 89 -22.06 24.97 -29.73
C PRO A 89 -21.63 25.20 -31.18
N ASP A 90 -21.57 26.46 -31.63
CA ASP A 90 -21.24 26.78 -33.03
C ASP A 90 -19.77 26.55 -33.38
N LEU A 91 -18.87 26.59 -32.39
CA LEU A 91 -17.44 26.34 -32.58
C LEU A 91 -17.08 24.86 -32.68
N THR A 92 -18.04 23.96 -32.44
CA THR A 92 -17.84 22.52 -32.59
C THR A 92 -17.87 22.07 -34.05
N LYS A 93 -18.52 22.83 -34.94
CA LYS A 93 -18.65 22.50 -36.37
C LYS A 93 -17.33 22.68 -37.11
N GLY A 94 -16.90 21.65 -37.84
CA GLY A 94 -15.63 21.66 -38.58
C GLY A 94 -14.39 21.44 -37.72
N MET A 95 -14.55 21.21 -36.41
CA MET A 95 -13.45 20.92 -35.51
C MET A 95 -12.83 19.55 -35.80
N VAL A 96 -11.56 19.55 -36.17
CA VAL A 96 -10.85 18.31 -36.56
C VAL A 96 -10.42 17.50 -35.34
N LEU A 97 -9.96 18.15 -34.28
CA LEU A 97 -9.43 17.51 -33.08
C LEU A 97 -9.75 18.36 -31.85
N ARG A 98 -10.16 17.71 -30.76
CA ARG A 98 -10.34 18.34 -29.45
C ARG A 98 -10.09 17.33 -28.34
N MET A 99 -9.31 17.72 -27.34
CA MET A 99 -9.17 16.99 -26.08
C MET A 99 -9.80 17.82 -24.96
N SER A 100 -10.71 17.22 -24.20
CA SER A 100 -11.29 17.86 -23.02
C SER A 100 -10.23 17.98 -21.91
N SER A 101 -10.30 19.06 -21.13
CA SER A 101 -9.45 19.25 -19.96
C SER A 101 -10.18 18.74 -18.71
N THR A 102 -10.35 17.43 -18.59
CA THR A 102 -11.05 16.86 -17.43
C THR A 102 -10.24 16.94 -16.13
N SER A 103 -8.92 17.14 -16.22
CA SER A 103 -8.00 17.30 -15.07
C SER A 103 -8.34 16.39 -13.87
N PRO A 104 -8.34 15.06 -14.04
CA PRO A 104 -8.76 14.16 -12.97
C PRO A 104 -7.75 14.13 -11.81
N SER A 105 -8.24 14.07 -10.57
CA SER A 105 -7.41 14.02 -9.37
C SER A 105 -8.09 13.29 -8.21
N ILE A 106 -7.31 12.77 -7.26
CA ILE A 106 -7.85 12.15 -6.03
C ILE A 106 -8.40 13.19 -5.06
N ASP A 107 -7.68 14.31 -4.95
CA ASP A 107 -8.05 15.44 -4.10
C ASP A 107 -8.59 16.58 -4.98
N LYS A 108 -9.51 17.38 -4.43
CA LYS A 108 -10.04 18.56 -5.13
C LYS A 108 -8.94 19.62 -5.24
N LYS A 109 -8.54 19.95 -6.48
CA LYS A 109 -7.51 20.96 -6.80
C LYS A 109 -8.10 22.26 -7.32
N LEU A 110 -9.27 22.21 -7.97
CA LEU A 110 -9.93 23.38 -8.56
C LEU A 110 -11.35 23.56 -8.01
N PRO A 111 -11.85 24.80 -7.85
CA PRO A 111 -13.19 25.06 -7.31
C PRO A 111 -14.31 24.38 -8.08
N LYS A 112 -14.21 24.35 -9.42
CA LYS A 112 -15.20 23.79 -10.35
C LYS A 112 -15.10 22.27 -10.55
N GLN A 113 -14.14 21.60 -9.91
CA GLN A 113 -14.10 20.14 -9.98
C GLN A 113 -15.27 19.54 -9.21
N GLU A 114 -15.88 18.54 -9.83
CA GLU A 114 -16.98 17.74 -9.31
C GLU A 114 -16.49 16.33 -8.99
N LYS A 115 -17.12 15.71 -7.99
CA LYS A 115 -16.81 14.35 -7.56
C LYS A 115 -17.58 13.37 -8.44
N ILE A 116 -16.89 12.35 -8.94
CA ILE A 116 -17.46 11.31 -9.79
C ILE A 116 -16.90 9.94 -9.41
N LYS A 117 -17.67 8.88 -9.62
CA LYS A 117 -17.15 7.52 -9.50
C LYS A 117 -16.20 7.23 -10.66
N MET A 118 -15.10 6.53 -10.40
CA MET A 118 -14.11 6.20 -11.41
C MET A 118 -14.72 5.41 -12.58
N VAL A 119 -15.72 4.55 -12.31
CA VAL A 119 -16.44 3.81 -13.36
C VAL A 119 -17.20 4.72 -14.31
N ASP A 120 -17.81 5.80 -13.80
CA ASP A 120 -18.56 6.76 -14.60
C ASP A 120 -17.60 7.68 -15.36
N PHE A 121 -16.48 8.06 -14.74
CA PHE A 121 -15.41 8.81 -15.40
C PHE A 121 -14.86 8.08 -16.64
N LEU A 122 -14.73 6.75 -16.58
CA LEU A 122 -14.29 5.94 -17.71
C LEU A 122 -15.24 6.02 -18.92
N GLU A 123 -16.49 6.41 -18.70
CA GLU A 123 -17.51 6.57 -19.73
C GLU A 123 -17.62 8.01 -20.27
N ILE A 124 -16.87 8.97 -19.73
CA ILE A 124 -16.83 10.36 -20.22
C ILE A 124 -16.12 10.43 -21.57
N GLU A 125 -16.72 11.18 -22.50
CA GLU A 125 -16.11 11.56 -23.78
C GLU A 125 -15.02 12.60 -23.54
N VAL A 126 -13.77 12.25 -23.84
CA VAL A 126 -12.62 13.13 -23.58
C VAL A 126 -11.90 13.60 -24.82
N LEU A 127 -12.17 12.96 -25.96
CA LEU A 127 -11.50 13.25 -27.22
C LEU A 127 -12.54 13.26 -28.34
N THR A 128 -12.49 14.29 -29.19
CA THR A 128 -13.23 14.34 -30.45
C THR A 128 -12.23 14.41 -31.60
N TYR A 129 -12.39 13.56 -32.60
CA TYR A 129 -11.57 13.57 -33.81
C TYR A 129 -12.41 13.30 -35.05
N LYS A 130 -12.45 14.27 -35.99
CA LYS A 130 -13.31 14.23 -37.19
C LYS A 130 -14.73 13.80 -36.83
N GLU A 131 -15.35 14.52 -35.89
CA GLU A 131 -16.69 14.29 -35.35
C GLU A 131 -16.89 12.99 -34.55
N ARG A 132 -15.89 12.09 -34.51
CA ARG A 132 -15.95 10.90 -33.66
C ARG A 132 -15.56 11.25 -32.24
N LYS A 133 -16.42 10.89 -31.30
CA LYS A 133 -16.17 11.06 -29.87
C LYS A 133 -15.63 9.77 -29.27
N PHE A 134 -14.62 9.91 -28.42
CA PHE A 134 -13.94 8.81 -27.78
C PHE A 134 -14.04 8.96 -26.26
N LYS A 135 -14.57 7.92 -25.63
CA LYS A 135 -14.59 7.77 -24.18
C LYS A 135 -13.22 7.39 -23.65
N VAL A 136 -12.93 7.72 -22.39
CA VAL A 136 -11.68 7.34 -21.70
C VAL A 136 -11.39 5.85 -21.85
N LYS A 137 -12.38 5.00 -21.55
CA LYS A 137 -12.28 3.55 -21.68
C LYS A 137 -11.89 3.12 -23.10
N LYS A 138 -12.52 3.72 -24.12
CA LYS A 138 -12.29 3.32 -25.52
C LYS A 138 -10.86 3.60 -25.96
N ILE A 139 -10.29 4.73 -25.52
CA ILE A 139 -8.89 5.09 -25.82
C ILE A 139 -7.93 4.06 -25.24
N ILE A 140 -8.09 3.69 -23.96
CA ILE A 140 -7.23 2.70 -23.30
C ILE A 140 -7.37 1.33 -24.01
N GLU A 141 -8.59 0.90 -24.36
CA GLU A 141 -8.80 -0.37 -25.07
C GLU A 141 -8.08 -0.40 -26.42
N GLU A 142 -8.21 0.66 -27.22
CA GLU A 142 -7.61 0.72 -28.55
C GLU A 142 -6.08 0.73 -28.48
N LEU A 143 -5.51 1.53 -27.57
CA LEU A 143 -4.06 1.59 -27.38
C LEU A 143 -3.51 0.26 -26.86
N ALA A 144 -4.15 -0.35 -25.86
CA ALA A 144 -3.71 -1.63 -25.33
C ALA A 144 -3.80 -2.78 -26.36
N ASN A 145 -4.87 -2.81 -27.17
CA ASN A 145 -5.05 -3.86 -28.18
C ASN A 145 -4.10 -3.74 -29.38
N LYS A 146 -3.66 -2.52 -29.72
CA LYS A 146 -2.85 -2.27 -30.92
C LYS A 146 -1.37 -2.05 -30.62
N TYR A 147 -1.06 -1.47 -29.45
CA TYR A 147 0.28 -1.04 -29.07
C TYR A 147 0.73 -1.57 -27.70
N GLY A 148 -0.11 -2.32 -26.97
CA GLY A 148 0.18 -2.86 -25.62
C GLY A 148 0.98 -4.17 -25.58
N GLY A 149 1.67 -4.54 -26.66
CA GLY A 149 2.60 -5.68 -26.71
C GLY A 149 1.97 -7.09 -26.76
N ALA A 150 0.72 -7.27 -26.33
CA ALA A 150 0.04 -8.58 -26.32
C ALA A 150 -0.48 -9.02 -27.70
N HIS A 151 -0.81 -8.06 -28.58
CA HIS A 151 -1.25 -8.31 -29.95
C HIS A 151 -0.61 -7.30 -30.89
N TYR A 152 0.45 -7.69 -31.60
CA TYR A 152 0.99 -6.90 -32.71
C TYR A 152 0.04 -7.02 -33.91
N SER A 153 -1.07 -6.30 -33.86
CA SER A 153 -2.01 -6.26 -34.97
C SER A 153 -1.32 -5.59 -36.17
N GLN A 154 -1.14 -6.33 -37.27
CA GLN A 154 -0.57 -5.80 -38.52
C GLN A 154 -1.47 -4.72 -39.16
N VAL A 155 -2.67 -4.50 -38.63
CA VAL A 155 -3.66 -3.54 -39.14
C VAL A 155 -4.15 -2.67 -37.98
N THR A 156 -3.85 -1.38 -38.05
CA THR A 156 -4.42 -0.35 -37.16
C THR A 156 -5.37 0.54 -37.95
N HIS A 157 -6.35 1.14 -37.27
CA HIS A 157 -7.23 2.11 -37.93
C HIS A 157 -6.46 3.40 -38.21
N LYS A 158 -6.61 3.94 -39.42
CA LYS A 158 -5.93 5.18 -39.84
C LYS A 158 -6.10 6.33 -38.85
N TYR A 159 -7.30 6.50 -38.28
CA TYR A 159 -7.57 7.56 -37.31
C TYR A 159 -6.72 7.44 -36.04
N LEU A 160 -6.39 6.22 -35.60
CA LEU A 160 -5.61 6.00 -34.38
C LEU A 160 -4.13 6.35 -34.60
N SER A 161 -3.59 6.00 -35.77
CA SER A 161 -2.25 6.45 -36.18
C SER A 161 -2.17 7.97 -36.32
N GLU A 162 -3.20 8.60 -36.90
CA GLU A 162 -3.30 10.06 -37.00
C GLU A 162 -3.36 10.68 -35.59
N LEU A 163 -4.14 10.11 -34.67
CA LEU A 163 -4.23 10.57 -33.29
C LEU A 163 -2.90 10.51 -32.54
N LEU A 164 -2.13 9.44 -32.73
CA LEU A 164 -0.79 9.30 -32.14
C LEU A 164 0.24 10.27 -32.75
N SER A 165 0.02 10.76 -33.97
CA SER A 165 0.90 11.75 -34.57
C SER A 165 0.72 13.18 -34.02
N PHE A 166 -0.41 13.47 -33.38
CA PHE A 166 -0.60 14.77 -32.75
C PHE A 166 0.22 14.83 -31.46
N GLY A 167 1.23 15.70 -31.44
CA GLY A 167 2.08 15.92 -30.29
C GLY A 167 1.91 17.32 -29.69
N ILE A 168 2.14 17.41 -28.39
CA ILE A 168 2.37 18.67 -27.68
C ILE A 168 3.76 18.55 -27.06
N ASN A 169 4.64 19.54 -27.28
CA ASN A 169 6.03 19.53 -26.77
C ASN A 169 6.80 18.24 -27.13
N ASN A 170 6.70 17.79 -28.38
CA ASN A 170 7.33 16.55 -28.89
C ASN A 170 6.88 15.24 -28.23
N GLN A 171 5.76 15.25 -27.49
CA GLN A 171 5.15 14.04 -26.93
C GLN A 171 3.75 13.80 -27.51
N PRO A 172 3.41 12.57 -27.93
CA PRO A 172 2.07 12.26 -28.42
C PRO A 172 1.00 12.60 -27.38
N LEU A 173 -0.07 13.23 -27.82
CA LEU A 173 -1.18 13.70 -26.99
C LEU A 173 -1.82 12.55 -26.20
N LEU A 174 -2.02 11.39 -26.86
CA LEU A 174 -2.61 10.21 -26.24
C LEU A 174 -1.69 9.60 -25.19
N ASP A 175 -0.39 9.57 -25.42
CA ASP A 175 0.60 9.05 -24.48
C ASP A 175 0.62 9.89 -23.20
N ASN A 176 0.54 11.21 -23.34
CA ASN A 176 0.42 12.14 -22.20
C ASN A 176 -0.86 11.92 -21.41
N PHE A 177 -1.99 11.71 -22.10
CA PHE A 177 -3.25 11.39 -21.45
C PHE A 177 -3.18 10.07 -20.67
N ILE A 178 -2.61 9.03 -21.28
CA ILE A 178 -2.38 7.73 -20.61
C ILE A 178 -1.44 7.88 -19.42
N TYR A 179 -0.38 8.68 -19.54
CA TYR A 179 0.55 8.93 -18.45
C TYR A 179 -0.15 9.55 -17.24
N GLN A 180 -1.05 10.53 -17.46
CA GLN A 180 -1.86 11.13 -16.38
C GLN A 180 -2.83 10.12 -15.76
N LEU A 181 -3.52 9.31 -16.58
CA LEU A 181 -4.39 8.24 -16.09
C LEU A 181 -3.63 7.20 -15.26
N SER A 182 -2.39 6.91 -15.63
CA SER A 182 -1.53 5.99 -14.88
C SER A 182 -1.18 6.54 -13.49
N GLU A 183 -0.98 7.86 -13.35
CA GLU A 183 -0.82 8.50 -12.05
C GLU A 183 -2.07 8.38 -11.19
N LEU A 184 -3.23 8.68 -11.77
CA LEU A 184 -4.52 8.56 -11.07
C LEU A 184 -4.75 7.13 -10.59
N THR A 185 -4.45 6.16 -11.45
CA THR A 185 -4.59 4.73 -11.16
C THR A 185 -3.66 4.29 -10.03
N ILE A 186 -2.40 4.72 -10.04
CA ILE A 186 -1.45 4.50 -8.94
C ILE A 186 -2.01 5.09 -7.65
N ASN A 187 -2.48 6.34 -7.66
CA ASN A 187 -2.94 6.98 -6.44
C ASN A 187 -4.21 6.31 -5.86
N LEU A 188 -5.14 5.87 -6.72
CA LEU A 188 -6.29 5.06 -6.28
C LEU A 188 -5.83 3.72 -5.70
N GLY A 189 -4.88 3.05 -6.36
CA GLY A 189 -4.29 1.80 -5.91
C GLY A 189 -3.57 1.92 -4.57
N VAL A 190 -2.75 2.96 -4.39
CA VAL A 190 -2.09 3.33 -3.12
C VAL A 190 -3.13 3.51 -2.02
N ARG A 191 -4.24 4.23 -2.29
CA ARG A 191 -5.31 4.43 -1.31
C ARG A 191 -5.94 3.11 -0.84
N LEU A 192 -6.11 2.15 -1.74
CA LEU A 192 -6.58 0.81 -1.39
C LEU A 192 -5.52 0.05 -0.57
N LEU A 193 -4.27 0.07 -1.02
CA LEU A 193 -3.18 -0.64 -0.34
C LEU A 193 -2.93 -0.11 1.07
N LYS A 194 -2.99 1.21 1.30
CA LYS A 194 -2.87 1.81 2.64
C LYS A 194 -3.85 1.22 3.65
N LYS A 195 -5.06 0.80 3.23
CA LYS A 195 -6.03 0.17 4.13
C LYS A 195 -5.57 -1.18 4.68
N ILE A 196 -4.66 -1.85 3.99
CA ILE A 196 -4.15 -3.18 4.35
C ILE A 196 -2.67 -3.16 4.77
N THR A 197 -1.89 -2.16 4.34
CA THR A 197 -0.44 -2.10 4.60
C THR A 197 -0.08 -1.17 5.73
N ASP A 198 -0.83 -0.07 5.92
CA ASP A 198 -0.50 0.92 6.95
C ASP A 198 -0.79 0.31 8.31
N ILE A 199 0.17 0.43 9.22
CA ILE A 199 0.09 -0.10 10.56
C ILE A 199 0.92 0.73 11.52
N GLU A 200 0.42 0.86 12.74
CA GLU A 200 1.11 1.58 13.81
C GLU A 200 1.05 0.80 15.13
N PHE A 201 2.21 0.58 15.74
CA PHE A 201 2.37 -0.10 17.03
C PHE A 201 2.73 0.93 18.10
N TYR A 202 2.14 0.78 19.28
CA TYR A 202 2.49 1.50 20.50
C TYR A 202 2.74 0.48 21.61
N LEU A 203 3.91 0.53 22.20
CA LEU A 203 4.39 -0.48 23.13
C LEU A 203 5.02 0.18 24.36
N HIS A 204 4.55 -0.18 25.56
CA HIS A 204 5.26 0.09 26.82
C HIS A 204 6.10 -1.10 27.21
N ILE A 205 7.41 -0.91 27.26
CA ILE A 205 8.32 -1.92 27.78
C ILE A 205 9.11 -1.40 28.96
N TYR A 206 9.34 -2.29 29.92
CA TYR A 206 10.38 -2.13 30.95
C TYR A 206 11.48 -3.15 30.65
N LEU A 207 12.67 -2.68 30.34
CA LEU A 207 13.81 -3.54 30.04
C LEU A 207 14.74 -3.66 31.26
N THR A 208 15.26 -4.86 31.50
CA THR A 208 16.22 -5.10 32.58
C THR A 208 17.65 -5.01 32.08
N GLU A 209 18.57 -4.51 32.91
CA GLU A 209 20.00 -4.34 32.59
C GLU A 209 20.75 -5.68 32.42
N LYS A 210 20.07 -6.83 32.61
CA LYS A 210 20.67 -8.15 32.43
C LYS A 210 21.34 -8.25 31.07
N LYS A 211 22.59 -8.77 31.05
CA LYS A 211 23.39 -8.89 29.83
C LYS A 211 22.62 -9.64 28.74
N VAL A 212 22.16 -8.89 27.74
CA VAL A 212 21.59 -9.41 26.50
C VAL A 212 22.65 -10.26 25.79
N LYS A 213 22.49 -11.59 25.81
CA LYS A 213 23.33 -12.53 25.07
C LYS A 213 22.68 -12.80 23.71
N GLY A 214 23.12 -12.08 22.68
CA GLY A 214 22.59 -12.24 21.32
C GLY A 214 21.29 -11.46 21.10
N GLU A 215 20.45 -11.98 20.21
CA GLU A 215 19.17 -11.35 19.85
C GLU A 215 18.06 -11.75 20.83
N ILE A 216 17.37 -10.76 21.38
CA ILE A 216 16.20 -10.94 22.23
C ILE A 216 14.96 -10.47 21.50
N PHE A 217 14.05 -11.38 21.20
CA PHE A 217 12.76 -11.06 20.60
C PHE A 217 11.82 -10.53 21.66
N ILE A 218 11.46 -9.24 21.55
CA ILE A 218 10.41 -8.63 22.37
C ILE A 218 9.05 -9.16 21.92
N PHE A 219 8.79 -9.08 20.61
CA PHE A 219 7.69 -9.77 19.97
C PHE A 219 8.09 -10.33 18.61
N ASP A 220 7.33 -11.32 18.15
CA ASP A 220 7.45 -11.93 16.84
C ASP A 220 6.05 -12.33 16.34
N TYR A 221 5.55 -11.61 15.34
CA TYR A 221 4.26 -11.86 14.69
C TYR A 221 4.48 -12.48 13.33
N GLN A 222 3.81 -13.60 13.02
CA GLN A 222 3.79 -14.16 11.68
C GLN A 222 2.37 -14.50 11.24
N LEU A 223 2.05 -14.14 10.00
CA LEU A 223 0.78 -14.54 9.40
C LEU A 223 0.87 -16.02 8.98
N PRO A 224 -0.03 -16.91 9.46
CA PRO A 224 0.04 -18.33 9.13
C PRO A 224 0.02 -18.58 7.62
N ASN A 225 0.84 -19.51 7.15
CA ASN A 225 0.98 -19.87 5.75
C ASN A 225 1.36 -18.70 4.81
N ASN A 226 1.95 -17.64 5.36
CA ASN A 226 2.39 -16.46 4.62
C ASN A 226 3.76 -15.99 5.14
N PRO A 227 4.63 -15.42 4.30
CA PRO A 227 5.89 -14.87 4.75
C PRO A 227 5.76 -13.59 5.60
N ASN A 228 4.57 -12.95 5.65
CA ASN A 228 4.36 -11.71 6.40
C ASN A 228 4.75 -11.88 7.87
N ARG A 229 5.73 -11.11 8.33
CA ARG A 229 6.29 -11.21 9.67
C ARG A 229 6.79 -9.86 10.18
N PHE A 230 6.51 -9.57 11.44
CA PHE A 230 7.06 -8.43 12.18
C PHE A 230 7.77 -8.93 13.42
N SER A 231 9.05 -8.62 13.56
CA SER A 231 9.82 -8.97 14.75
C SER A 231 10.48 -7.71 15.31
N LEU A 232 10.27 -7.45 16.60
CA LEU A 232 11.00 -6.43 17.34
C LEU A 232 12.06 -7.09 18.20
N ILE A 233 13.32 -6.81 17.90
CA ILE A 233 14.48 -7.51 18.44
C ILE A 233 15.34 -6.50 19.19
N LEU A 234 15.69 -6.81 20.44
CA LEU A 234 16.70 -6.11 21.21
C LEU A 234 18.05 -6.82 21.02
N ASN A 235 19.06 -6.11 20.54
CA ASN A 235 20.42 -6.63 20.41
C ASN A 235 21.42 -5.52 20.76
N GLN A 236 22.36 -5.82 21.66
CA GLN A 236 23.38 -4.86 22.13
C GLN A 236 22.79 -3.51 22.59
N GLY A 237 21.61 -3.53 23.23
CA GLY A 237 20.92 -2.33 23.71
C GLY A 237 20.20 -1.51 22.63
N LYS A 238 20.19 -1.95 21.36
CA LYS A 238 19.46 -1.32 20.26
C LYS A 238 18.22 -2.11 19.89
N LEU A 239 17.18 -1.41 19.43
CA LEU A 239 16.02 -2.06 18.82
C LEU A 239 16.25 -2.25 17.33
N HIS A 240 15.86 -3.41 16.85
CA HIS A 240 15.82 -3.78 15.46
C HIS A 240 14.39 -4.22 15.11
N LEU A 241 13.76 -3.51 14.20
CA LEU A 241 12.50 -3.94 13.60
C LEU A 241 12.83 -4.71 12.31
N SER A 242 12.58 -6.01 12.31
CA SER A 242 12.65 -6.86 11.12
C SER A 242 11.25 -7.06 10.56
N ILE A 243 11.06 -6.72 9.29
CA ILE A 243 9.81 -6.88 8.55
C ILE A 243 10.09 -7.84 7.39
N ILE A 244 9.26 -8.86 7.24
CA ILE A 244 9.16 -9.65 6.02
C ILE A 244 7.75 -9.42 5.48
N ASP A 245 7.62 -8.99 4.23
CA ASP A 245 6.31 -8.72 3.65
C ASP A 245 5.67 -9.97 3.04
N SER A 246 4.45 -9.85 2.50
CA SER A 246 3.72 -10.98 1.92
C SER A 246 4.30 -11.54 0.61
N ILE A 247 5.33 -10.91 0.04
CA ILE A 247 6.08 -11.42 -1.12
C ILE A 247 7.46 -11.94 -0.72
N GLY A 248 7.81 -11.88 0.57
CA GLY A 248 9.09 -12.38 1.11
C GLY A 248 10.23 -11.36 1.07
N PHE A 249 9.96 -10.09 0.74
CA PHE A 249 10.97 -9.05 0.82
C PHE A 249 11.24 -8.72 2.30
N ARG A 250 12.52 -8.65 2.68
CA ARG A 250 12.96 -8.38 4.04
C ARG A 250 13.52 -6.98 4.17
N GLN A 251 13.03 -6.23 5.15
CA GLN A 251 13.58 -4.94 5.57
C GLN A 251 13.95 -5.01 7.05
N ILE A 252 15.11 -4.45 7.42
CA ILE A 252 15.50 -4.28 8.82
C ILE A 252 15.75 -2.80 9.07
N LEU A 253 15.24 -2.28 10.17
CA LEU A 253 15.50 -0.93 10.66
C LEU A 253 16.06 -1.02 12.07
N SER A 254 17.14 -0.30 12.35
CA SER A 254 17.81 -0.32 13.66
C SER A 254 17.81 1.07 14.28
N THR A 255 17.65 1.18 15.59
CA THR A 255 17.73 2.47 16.29
C THR A 255 19.15 3.00 16.31
N GLU A 256 19.28 4.32 16.22
CA GLU A 256 20.57 4.98 16.34
C GLU A 256 21.02 5.06 17.80
N CYS A 257 20.07 5.16 18.73
CA CYS A 257 20.31 5.23 20.17
C CYS A 257 20.23 3.85 20.85
N LEU A 258 20.83 3.79 22.04
CA LEU A 258 20.63 2.72 23.00
C LEU A 258 19.34 2.96 23.78
N LEU A 259 18.67 1.88 24.17
CA LEU A 259 17.59 1.91 25.14
C LEU A 259 18.13 2.12 26.55
N GLU A 260 17.27 2.69 27.38
CA GLU A 260 17.53 2.84 28.79
C GLU A 260 16.95 1.65 29.54
N TYR A 261 17.68 1.17 30.53
CA TYR A 261 17.23 0.07 31.38
C TYR A 261 16.55 0.62 32.62
N ASP A 262 15.81 -0.26 33.29
CA ASP A 262 15.19 -0.02 34.58
C ASP A 262 14.20 1.16 34.63
N LYS A 263 13.61 1.47 33.48
CA LYS A 263 12.48 2.38 33.36
C LYS A 263 11.49 1.88 32.31
N VAL A 264 10.24 2.29 32.45
CA VAL A 264 9.23 2.06 31.39
C VAL A 264 9.49 3.05 30.26
N GLN A 265 9.50 2.55 29.03
CA GLN A 265 9.65 3.36 27.83
C GLN A 265 8.50 3.12 26.85
N LEU A 266 8.02 4.20 26.22
CA LEU A 266 7.10 4.15 25.10
C LEU A 266 7.87 4.04 23.78
N ILE A 267 7.59 2.97 23.05
CA ILE A 267 8.03 2.75 21.68
C ILE A 267 6.84 2.90 20.75
N ASN A 268 6.98 3.74 19.74
CA ASN A 268 6.04 3.83 18.63
C ASN A 268 6.71 3.40 17.33
N ILE A 269 6.05 2.52 16.57
CA ILE A 269 6.52 2.04 15.28
C ILE A 269 5.45 2.33 14.26
N SER A 270 5.78 3.08 13.22
CA SER A 270 4.86 3.45 12.14
C SER A 270 5.37 2.89 10.83
N ILE A 271 4.49 2.21 10.09
CA ILE A 271 4.75 1.73 8.73
C ILE A 271 3.65 2.32 7.83
N GLU A 272 4.05 3.12 6.85
CA GLU A 272 3.13 3.83 5.96
C GLU A 272 3.48 3.61 4.49
N THR A 273 2.49 3.29 3.66
CA THR A 273 2.61 3.41 2.21
C THR A 273 2.37 4.88 1.80
N THR A 274 3.42 5.51 1.28
CA THR A 274 3.43 6.91 0.87
C THR A 274 2.68 7.15 -0.45
N LYS A 275 2.36 8.42 -0.73
CA LYS A 275 1.73 8.84 -2.00
C LYS A 275 2.58 8.52 -3.23
N THR A 276 3.90 8.42 -3.07
CA THR A 276 4.83 8.06 -4.15
C THR A 276 5.04 6.54 -4.28
N TYR A 277 4.15 5.74 -3.69
CA TYR A 277 4.19 4.28 -3.75
C TYR A 277 5.50 3.68 -3.21
N LYS A 278 5.96 4.21 -2.06
CA LYS A 278 7.09 3.72 -1.26
C LYS A 278 6.62 3.42 0.17
N SER A 279 7.35 2.62 0.94
CA SER A 279 7.07 2.48 2.37
C SER A 279 7.98 3.39 3.19
N LEU A 280 7.39 4.10 4.13
CA LEU A 280 8.08 4.89 5.16
C LEU A 280 7.93 4.16 6.49
N ILE A 281 9.05 3.78 7.09
CA ILE A 281 9.09 3.08 8.38
C ILE A 281 9.79 3.98 9.38
N LYS A 282 9.18 4.17 10.55
CA LYS A 282 9.69 5.04 11.61
C LYS A 282 9.62 4.34 12.95
N ILE A 283 10.63 4.56 13.78
CA ILE A 283 10.64 4.18 15.19
C ILE A 283 10.84 5.43 16.02
N TYR A 284 9.96 5.61 16.99
CA TYR A 284 10.03 6.67 17.98
C TYR A 284 10.21 6.06 19.37
N ILE A 285 11.00 6.72 20.20
CA ILE A 285 11.15 6.41 21.64
C ILE A 285 10.86 7.70 22.39
N GLU A 286 9.85 7.68 23.27
CA GLU A 286 9.39 8.89 23.99
C GLU A 286 9.12 10.07 23.04
N GLU A 287 8.40 9.82 21.94
CA GLU A 287 8.13 10.76 20.82
C GLU A 287 9.35 11.23 20.00
N ASN A 288 10.57 10.91 20.41
CA ASN A 288 11.76 11.23 19.63
C ASN A 288 11.91 10.24 18.48
N LEU A 289 12.02 10.74 17.24
CA LEU A 289 12.33 9.90 16.08
C LEU A 289 13.77 9.40 16.20
N VAL A 290 13.94 8.08 16.34
CA VAL A 290 15.26 7.44 16.57
C VAL A 290 15.71 6.53 15.42
N ALA A 291 14.82 6.26 14.47
CA ALA A 291 15.13 5.57 13.23
C ALA A 291 14.08 5.88 12.16
N GLU A 292 14.52 6.07 10.92
CA GLU A 292 13.65 6.25 9.74
C GLU A 292 14.27 5.54 8.54
N VAL A 293 13.44 4.89 7.72
CA VAL A 293 13.84 4.42 6.39
C VAL A 293 12.69 4.58 5.41
N THR A 294 13.03 5.02 4.20
CA THR A 294 12.12 4.96 3.05
C THR A 294 12.62 3.89 2.09
N THR A 295 11.75 2.95 1.73
CA THR A 295 12.09 1.87 0.79
C THR A 295 11.95 2.35 -0.66
N ASP A 296 12.65 1.70 -1.59
CA ASP A 296 12.52 2.01 -3.02
C ASP A 296 11.21 1.49 -3.64
N SER A 297 10.58 0.51 -3.00
CA SER A 297 9.30 -0.07 -3.38
C SER A 297 8.45 -0.28 -2.13
N PRO A 298 7.12 -0.22 -2.22
CA PRO A 298 6.28 -0.37 -1.05
C PRO A 298 6.34 -1.81 -0.54
N LEU A 299 6.25 -2.00 0.76
CA LEU A 299 6.13 -3.29 1.41
C LEU A 299 4.65 -3.72 1.39
N LEU A 300 4.38 -4.96 0.98
CA LEU A 300 3.05 -5.55 1.10
C LEU A 300 2.88 -6.17 2.49
N THR A 301 2.92 -5.33 3.52
CA THR A 301 2.60 -5.69 4.91
C THR A 301 1.10 -5.92 5.04
N ILE A 302 0.66 -6.88 5.85
CA ILE A 302 -0.77 -7.09 6.12
C ILE A 302 -1.02 -6.63 7.55
N ASN A 303 -1.90 -5.65 7.72
CA ASN A 303 -2.14 -4.95 8.99
C ASN A 303 -3.21 -5.61 9.88
N GLU A 304 -3.77 -6.74 9.45
CA GLU A 304 -4.72 -7.55 10.22
C GLU A 304 -3.99 -8.39 11.29
N ILE A 305 -3.32 -7.74 12.25
CA ILE A 305 -2.47 -8.42 13.25
C ILE A 305 -3.22 -9.47 14.07
N TYR A 306 -4.53 -9.34 14.23
CA TYR A 306 -5.36 -10.38 14.86
C TYR A 306 -5.26 -11.75 14.17
N ASN A 307 -4.92 -11.78 12.88
CA ASN A 307 -4.77 -13.01 12.11
C ASN A 307 -3.35 -13.59 12.20
N PHE A 308 -2.44 -12.97 12.94
CA PHE A 308 -1.05 -13.42 13.10
C PHE A 308 -0.93 -14.32 14.34
N ASP A 309 -0.07 -15.33 14.25
CA ASP A 309 0.48 -15.97 15.43
C ASP A 309 1.50 -15.02 16.06
N ALA A 310 1.32 -14.70 17.34
CA ALA A 310 2.15 -13.77 18.08
C ALA A 310 2.89 -14.47 19.21
N PHE A 311 4.20 -14.24 19.29
CA PHE A 311 5.02 -14.65 20.41
C PHE A 311 5.67 -13.44 21.07
N TYR A 312 5.82 -13.51 22.38
CA TYR A 312 6.47 -12.49 23.20
C TYR A 312 7.58 -13.15 24.02
N ASN A 313 8.73 -12.50 24.12
CA ASN A 313 9.95 -13.08 24.73
C ASN A 313 10.42 -14.39 24.08
N LYS A 314 10.13 -14.58 22.79
CA LYS A 314 10.49 -15.77 22.01
C LYS A 314 10.30 -15.48 20.53
N SER A 315 11.18 -16.02 19.69
CA SER A 315 10.91 -16.12 18.25
C SER A 315 10.03 -17.33 17.93
N ILE A 316 9.20 -17.22 16.90
CA ILE A 316 8.31 -18.30 16.43
C ILE A 316 9.08 -19.61 16.18
N ASP A 317 10.23 -19.52 15.51
CA ASP A 317 11.10 -20.66 15.19
C ASP A 317 12.17 -20.92 16.26
N GLY A 318 12.17 -20.09 17.31
CA GLY A 318 13.21 -20.05 18.33
C GLY A 318 12.92 -20.92 19.55
N LYS A 319 13.93 -21.02 20.41
CA LYS A 319 13.79 -21.55 21.76
C LYS A 319 13.36 -20.44 22.73
N GLU A 320 13.07 -20.83 23.96
CA GLU A 320 12.87 -19.89 25.06
C GLU A 320 14.14 -19.04 25.28
N GLN A 321 13.96 -17.79 25.71
CA GLN A 321 15.05 -16.84 25.88
C GLN A 321 15.37 -16.64 27.37
N GLU A 322 16.66 -16.57 27.70
CA GLU A 322 17.17 -16.21 29.02
C GLU A 322 17.18 -14.68 29.21
N TYR A 323 16.03 -14.03 29.02
CA TYR A 323 15.85 -12.61 29.25
C TYR A 323 14.49 -12.33 29.89
N GLU A 324 14.42 -11.28 30.69
CA GLU A 324 13.17 -10.84 31.31
C GLU A 324 12.88 -9.37 31.00
N PHE A 325 11.60 -9.08 30.78
CA PHE A 325 11.12 -7.72 30.60
C PHE A 325 9.65 -7.58 31.04
N GLY A 326 9.26 -6.35 31.31
CA GLY A 326 7.87 -5.99 31.57
C GLY A 326 7.19 -5.48 30.29
N LEU A 327 6.02 -6.03 29.97
CA LEU A 327 5.11 -5.54 28.95
C LEU A 327 3.94 -4.81 29.61
N GLY A 328 3.93 -3.48 29.52
CA GLY A 328 2.89 -2.67 30.16
C GLY A 328 1.60 -2.64 29.34
N GLU A 329 1.69 -2.19 28.10
CA GLU A 329 0.58 -2.12 27.17
C GLU A 329 1.08 -2.24 25.74
N LEU A 330 0.25 -2.85 24.89
CA LEU A 330 0.45 -2.93 23.46
C LEU A 330 -0.84 -2.51 22.76
N ALA A 331 -0.78 -1.45 21.99
CA ALA A 331 -1.85 -1.01 21.11
C ALA A 331 -1.37 -1.07 19.66
N ILE A 332 -2.20 -1.60 18.77
CA ILE A 332 -1.90 -1.76 17.36
C ILE A 332 -3.06 -1.21 16.56
N TYR A 333 -2.75 -0.31 15.62
CA TYR A 333 -3.71 0.31 14.74
C TYR A 333 -3.44 -0.16 13.31
N GLY A 334 -4.46 -0.70 12.64
CA GLY A 334 -4.41 -1.06 11.20
C GLY A 334 -4.45 0.15 10.27
N ARG A 335 -3.82 1.25 10.67
CA ARG A 335 -3.65 2.50 9.94
C ARG A 335 -2.60 3.35 10.65
N THR A 336 -2.08 4.34 9.95
CA THR A 336 -1.35 5.43 10.60
C THR A 336 -2.31 6.41 11.26
N LEU A 337 -1.93 6.89 12.44
CA LEU A 337 -2.66 7.88 13.21
C LEU A 337 -2.25 9.29 12.81
N ASN A 338 -3.21 10.22 12.84
CA ASN A 338 -2.90 11.63 12.63
C ASN A 338 -2.25 12.26 13.87
N HIS A 339 -1.65 13.43 13.73
CA HIS A 339 -0.89 14.08 14.80
C HIS A 339 -1.66 14.25 16.12
N PHE A 340 -2.95 14.62 16.06
CA PHE A 340 -3.76 14.79 17.27
C PHE A 340 -4.00 13.45 17.97
N GLU A 341 -4.30 12.39 17.21
CA GLU A 341 -4.46 11.04 17.77
C GLU A 341 -3.17 10.55 18.45
N LYS A 342 -2.00 10.84 17.87
CA LYS A 342 -0.71 10.47 18.48
C LYS A 342 -0.47 11.21 19.79
N LEU A 343 -0.78 12.51 19.84
CA LEU A 343 -0.66 13.32 21.05
C LEU A 343 -1.61 12.85 22.16
N ASP A 344 -2.83 12.46 21.82
CA ASP A 344 -3.79 11.92 22.78
C ASP A 344 -3.29 10.61 23.40
N ILE A 345 -2.73 9.73 22.57
CA ILE A 345 -2.11 8.47 23.01
C ILE A 345 -0.91 8.75 23.91
N TYR A 346 -0.02 9.66 23.51
CA TYR A 346 1.14 10.01 24.32
C TYR A 346 0.72 10.61 25.67
N SER A 347 -0.26 11.52 25.67
CA SER A 347 -0.81 12.13 26.88
C SER A 347 -1.46 11.10 27.80
N HIS A 348 -2.16 10.12 27.24
CA HIS A 348 -2.71 9.00 27.99
C HIS A 348 -1.59 8.22 28.71
N PHE A 349 -0.49 7.95 28.01
CA PHE A 349 0.61 7.16 28.54
C PHE A 349 1.50 7.89 29.55
N LEU A 350 1.76 9.18 29.36
CA LEU A 350 2.48 10.00 30.34
C LEU A 350 1.79 10.02 31.71
N ASN A 351 0.46 10.01 31.71
CA ASN A 351 -0.34 10.08 32.94
C ASN A 351 -0.66 8.69 33.52
N LYS A 352 -0.24 7.61 32.86
CA LYS A 352 -0.56 6.25 33.27
C LYS A 352 0.31 5.83 34.45
N LYS A 353 -0.32 5.33 35.51
CA LYS A 353 0.38 4.62 36.59
C LYS A 353 0.66 3.19 36.12
N TYR A 354 1.92 2.78 36.19
CA TYR A 354 2.39 1.46 35.76
C TYR A 354 2.17 0.40 36.83
N LYS A 355 0.89 0.09 37.06
CA LYS A 355 0.47 -1.03 37.91
C LYS A 355 0.15 -2.25 37.07
N ASP A 356 0.35 -3.44 37.62
CA ASP A 356 0.03 -4.72 36.99
C ASP A 356 0.67 -4.95 35.60
N ILE A 357 1.93 -4.55 35.43
CA ILE A 357 2.70 -4.83 34.20
C ILE A 357 2.87 -6.34 34.03
N LEU A 358 2.62 -6.86 32.83
CA LEU A 358 2.85 -8.27 32.50
C LEU A 358 4.35 -8.54 32.52
N TRP A 359 4.82 -9.36 33.46
CA TRP A 359 6.24 -9.66 33.59
C TRP A 359 6.57 -10.99 32.91
N LEU A 360 7.36 -10.94 31.84
CA LEU A 360 7.89 -12.14 31.18
C LEU A 360 9.25 -12.45 31.78
N GLU A 361 9.32 -13.48 32.62
CA GLU A 361 10.57 -13.95 33.23
C GLU A 361 11.45 -14.69 32.21
N GLU A 362 12.69 -14.97 32.62
CA GLU A 362 13.58 -15.85 31.88
C GLU A 362 12.91 -17.19 31.60
N ASN A 363 13.02 -17.65 30.36
CA ASN A 363 12.40 -18.89 29.88
C ASN A 363 10.87 -18.91 30.06
N VAL A 364 10.23 -17.74 30.06
CA VAL A 364 8.76 -17.59 30.00
C VAL A 364 8.43 -16.77 28.76
N PHE A 365 7.50 -17.27 27.96
CA PHE A 365 7.04 -16.61 26.76
C PHE A 365 5.52 -16.46 26.77
N GLY A 366 5.03 -15.42 26.08
CA GLY A 366 3.63 -15.25 25.76
C GLY A 366 3.34 -15.78 24.36
N ASN A 367 2.18 -16.39 24.17
CA ASN A 367 1.65 -16.80 22.88
C ASN A 367 0.22 -16.28 22.71
N SER A 368 -0.07 -15.71 21.55
CA SER A 368 -1.42 -15.41 21.10
C SER A 368 -1.59 -16.05 19.73
N PRO A 369 -2.33 -17.17 19.61
CA PRO A 369 -2.56 -17.78 18.31
C PRO A 369 -3.43 -16.88 17.43
N SER A 370 -3.33 -17.06 16.12
CA SER A 370 -4.19 -16.39 15.15
C SER A 370 -5.67 -16.51 15.55
N GLY A 371 -6.36 -15.38 15.60
CA GLY A 371 -7.75 -15.31 16.02
C GLY A 371 -7.98 -15.22 17.54
N ASP A 372 -6.93 -15.08 18.35
CA ASP A 372 -7.05 -14.84 19.79
C ASP A 372 -6.32 -13.54 20.17
N ARG A 373 -6.94 -12.74 21.03
CA ARG A 373 -6.36 -11.49 21.54
C ARG A 373 -5.66 -11.68 22.88
N ASN A 374 -5.87 -12.82 23.54
CA ASN A 374 -5.36 -13.06 24.87
C ASN A 374 -3.97 -13.68 24.80
N ILE A 375 -3.01 -13.02 25.45
CA ILE A 375 -1.67 -13.57 25.63
C ILE A 375 -1.74 -14.68 26.68
N LYS A 376 -1.49 -15.91 26.24
CA LYS A 376 -1.34 -17.09 27.10
C LYS A 376 0.14 -17.26 27.42
N LEU A 377 0.49 -17.24 28.69
CA LEU A 377 1.87 -17.48 29.11
C LEU A 377 2.19 -18.98 29.16
N SER A 378 3.45 -19.32 28.92
CA SER A 378 3.95 -20.70 29.06
C SER A 378 3.99 -21.18 30.52
N LYS A 379 3.95 -20.26 31.48
CA LYS A 379 3.89 -20.51 32.93
C LYS A 379 2.87 -19.56 33.58
N GLU A 380 2.72 -19.61 34.90
CA GLU A 380 1.80 -18.74 35.64
C GLU A 380 2.04 -17.25 35.37
N ILE A 381 0.95 -16.48 35.31
CA ILE A 381 0.98 -15.03 35.07
C ILE A 381 1.59 -14.32 36.27
N LYS A 382 2.70 -13.62 36.03
CA LYS A 382 3.29 -12.69 36.99
C LYS A 382 3.02 -11.25 36.56
N ARG A 383 2.55 -10.47 37.53
CA ARG A 383 2.26 -9.04 37.41
C ARG A 383 3.13 -8.30 38.41
N LYS A 384 3.73 -7.18 37.99
CA LYS A 384 4.53 -6.32 38.85
C LYS A 384 4.06 -4.87 38.77
N ASP A 385 4.06 -4.20 39.90
CA ASP A 385 3.96 -2.75 39.95
C ASP A 385 5.35 -2.16 39.76
N ILE A 386 5.47 -1.16 38.90
CA ILE A 386 6.72 -0.42 38.68
C ILE A 386 6.48 1.01 39.19
N SER A 387 7.27 1.38 40.20
CA SER A 387 7.17 2.66 40.92
C SER A 387 7.71 3.83 40.13
#